data_AF-A0A4P7VNL0-F1
#
_entry.id   AF-A0A4P7VNL0-F1
#
_cell.length_a   1.000
_cell.length_b   1.000
_cell.length_c   1.000
_cell.angle_alpha   90.00
_cell.angle_beta   90.00
_cell.angle_gamma   90.00
#
_symmetry.space_group_name_H-M   'P 1'
#
loop_
_entity.id
_entity.type
_entity.pdbx_description
1 polymer ?
#
loop_
_entity_poly.entity_id
_entity_poly.type
_entity_poly.pdbx_seq_one_letter_code
_entity_poly.pdbx_strand_id
1 'polypeptide(L)'
;MNQDTPYPKLNDLLGGLGNLVPGAETMPPAPEQHTVPEPEPSPDNDDDWELFRKNLALYNFREKKDDRMICKLDRDLADSLDACDIDRKCRSDIVNAIVRTFVNRYLDRLRQFRKNNRSLLGNT
;
A
#
# COMPACT_ATOMS: atom_id res chain seq x y z
N MET A 1 -29.37 -13.12 -27.37
CA MET A 1 -29.49 -12.31 -26.14
C MET A 1 -28.09 -11.88 -25.75
N ASN A 2 -27.77 -10.58 -25.84
CA ASN A 2 -26.51 -10.05 -25.29
C ASN A 2 -26.82 -9.49 -23.91
N GLN A 3 -26.11 -9.97 -22.89
CA GLN A 3 -26.21 -9.47 -21.52
C GLN A 3 -25.14 -8.38 -21.36
N ASP A 4 -25.56 -7.12 -21.36
CA ASP A 4 -24.73 -5.98 -20.96
C ASP A 4 -24.50 -6.06 -19.45
N THR A 5 -23.30 -6.44 -19.02
CA THR A 5 -22.88 -6.28 -17.62
C THR A 5 -22.41 -4.84 -17.40
N PRO A 6 -22.94 -4.12 -16.38
CA PRO A 6 -22.70 -2.69 -16.19
C PRO A 6 -21.34 -2.35 -15.54
N TYR A 7 -20.40 -3.30 -15.49
CA TYR A 7 -19.10 -3.11 -14.84
C TYR A 7 -17.97 -3.15 -15.88
N PRO A 8 -17.06 -2.16 -15.87
CA PRO A 8 -15.90 -2.17 -16.75
C PRO A 8 -14.98 -3.35 -16.45
N LYS A 9 -14.35 -3.90 -17.49
CA LYS A 9 -13.47 -5.06 -17.37
C LYS A 9 -12.20 -4.66 -16.61
N LEU A 10 -11.76 -5.51 -15.69
CA LEU A 10 -10.61 -5.26 -14.80
C LEU A 10 -9.33 -4.87 -15.58
N ASN A 11 -9.16 -5.39 -16.79
CA ASN A 11 -8.02 -5.10 -17.66
C ASN A 11 -7.95 -3.64 -18.13
N ASP A 12 -9.09 -2.92 -18.19
CA ASP A 12 -9.12 -1.50 -18.55
C ASP A 12 -8.67 -0.60 -17.39
N LEU A 13 -8.68 -1.11 -16.15
CA LEU A 13 -8.27 -0.38 -14.94
C LEU A 13 -6.76 -0.49 -14.68
N LEU A 14 -6.11 -1.54 -15.20
CA LEU A 14 -4.71 -1.87 -14.94
C LEU A 14 -3.73 -1.32 -16.00
N GLY A 15 -4.23 -0.75 -17.10
CA GLY A 15 -3.42 -0.29 -18.25
C GLY A 15 -2.42 0.84 -17.97
N GLY A 16 -2.39 1.41 -16.77
CA GLY A 16 -1.51 2.52 -16.39
C GLY A 16 -0.31 2.16 -15.51
N LEU A 17 -0.22 0.94 -14.97
CA LEU A 17 0.78 0.60 -13.94
C LEU A 17 2.14 0.13 -14.49
N GLY A 18 2.31 0.06 -15.81
CA GLY A 18 3.47 -0.59 -16.45
C GLY A 18 4.78 0.21 -16.50
N ASN A 19 4.82 1.48 -16.12
CA ASN A 19 5.93 2.37 -16.52
C ASN A 19 6.90 2.79 -15.39
N LEU A 20 7.00 2.05 -14.29
CA LEU A 20 7.89 2.40 -13.17
C LEU A 20 9.27 1.72 -13.17
N VAL A 21 9.70 1.12 -14.29
CA VAL A 21 11.08 0.61 -14.42
C VAL A 21 11.82 1.37 -15.54
N PRO A 22 12.66 2.37 -15.21
CA PRO A 22 13.56 2.98 -16.19
C PRO A 22 14.79 2.08 -16.35
N GLY A 23 14.88 1.36 -17.47
CA GLY A 23 16.08 0.60 -17.83
C GLY A 23 15.79 -0.70 -18.57
N ALA A 24 15.23 -0.61 -19.78
CA ALA A 24 15.29 -1.71 -20.74
C ALA A 24 15.26 -1.10 -22.16
N GLU A 25 16.44 -0.73 -22.64
CA GLU A 25 16.63 -0.39 -24.06
C GLU A 25 16.44 -1.66 -24.91
N THR A 26 15.53 -1.55 -25.88
CA THR A 26 15.46 -2.24 -27.19
C THR A 26 15.98 -3.68 -27.32
N MET A 27 15.07 -4.63 -27.54
CA MET A 27 15.27 -5.81 -28.42
C MET A 27 13.95 -6.25 -29.11
N PRO A 28 14.02 -6.95 -30.26
CA PRO A 28 13.01 -6.95 -31.35
C PRO A 28 11.91 -8.04 -31.19
N PRO A 29 10.96 -8.24 -32.14
CA PRO A 29 9.60 -8.70 -31.85
C PRO A 29 9.47 -10.21 -31.60
N ALA A 30 8.32 -10.53 -30.98
CA ALA A 30 7.85 -11.79 -30.40
C ALA A 30 8.06 -13.07 -31.25
N PRO A 31 7.93 -14.25 -30.61
CA PRO A 31 6.60 -14.89 -30.65
C PRO A 31 6.16 -15.64 -29.38
N GLU A 32 4.82 -15.73 -29.28
CA GLU A 32 4.03 -16.83 -28.70
C GLU A 32 3.87 -16.96 -27.18
N GLN A 33 2.64 -16.62 -26.76
CA GLN A 33 1.81 -17.25 -25.74
C GLN A 33 2.56 -18.00 -24.62
N HIS A 34 2.83 -17.29 -23.53
CA HIS A 34 2.92 -17.90 -22.22
C HIS A 34 1.97 -17.18 -21.28
N THR A 35 0.89 -17.88 -20.92
CA THR A 35 0.02 -17.55 -19.79
C THR A 35 0.91 -17.44 -18.56
N VAL A 36 1.24 -16.23 -18.14
CA VAL A 36 1.96 -15.99 -16.89
C VAL A 36 1.01 -16.43 -15.78
N PRO A 37 1.37 -17.42 -14.94
CA PRO A 37 0.57 -17.76 -13.78
C PRO A 37 0.53 -16.52 -12.89
N GLU A 38 -0.68 -16.11 -12.50
CA GLU A 38 -0.92 -15.20 -11.40
C GLU A 38 0.01 -15.60 -10.24
N PRO A 39 0.81 -14.67 -9.67
CA PRO A 39 1.74 -15.03 -8.61
C PRO A 39 0.94 -15.56 -7.42
N GLU A 40 1.01 -16.88 -7.24
CA GLU A 40 0.48 -17.58 -6.08
C GLU A 40 0.89 -16.82 -4.80
N PRO A 41 -0.05 -16.46 -3.93
CA PRO A 41 0.26 -15.68 -2.74
C PRO A 41 1.25 -16.46 -1.88
N SER A 42 2.46 -15.92 -1.73
CA SER A 42 3.43 -16.45 -0.79
C SER A 42 2.82 -16.47 0.62
N PRO A 43 3.06 -17.52 1.42
CA PRO A 43 2.40 -17.73 2.72
C PRO A 43 2.69 -16.62 3.76
N ASP A 44 3.63 -15.72 3.48
CA ASP A 44 3.90 -14.54 4.31
C ASP A 44 2.90 -13.37 4.10
N ASN A 45 2.14 -13.36 3.00
CA ASN A 45 1.22 -12.25 2.67
C ASN A 45 -0.02 -12.21 3.57
N ASP A 46 -0.51 -13.37 4.02
CA ASP A 46 -1.66 -13.44 4.94
C ASP A 46 -1.31 -12.86 6.32
N ASP A 47 -0.04 -12.95 6.75
CA ASP A 47 0.40 -12.42 8.05
C ASP A 47 0.33 -10.87 8.07
N ASP A 48 0.79 -10.22 7.00
CA ASP A 48 0.79 -8.75 6.92
C ASP A 48 -0.63 -8.19 6.79
N TRP A 49 -1.53 -8.88 6.07
CA TRP A 49 -2.93 -8.50 5.98
C TRP A 49 -3.64 -8.63 7.33
N GLU A 50 -3.44 -9.73 8.06
CA GLU A 50 -4.01 -9.91 9.39
C GLU A 50 -3.43 -8.93 10.42
N LEU A 51 -2.14 -8.61 10.33
CA LEU A 51 -1.53 -7.57 11.15
C LEU A 51 -2.13 -6.20 10.85
N PHE A 52 -2.38 -5.89 9.57
CA PHE A 52 -3.12 -4.70 9.16
C PHE A 52 -4.54 -4.66 9.73
N ARG A 53 -5.32 -5.74 9.59
CA ARG A 53 -6.66 -5.86 10.17
C ARG A 53 -6.67 -5.59 11.67
N LYS A 54 -5.72 -6.18 12.42
CA LYS A 54 -5.55 -5.96 13.87
C LYS A 54 -5.25 -4.51 14.21
N ASN A 55 -4.33 -3.86 13.48
CA ASN A 55 -4.03 -2.45 13.68
C ASN A 55 -5.20 -1.55 13.29
N LEU A 56 -5.96 -1.89 12.24
CA LEU A 56 -7.13 -1.12 11.79
C LEU A 56 -8.28 -1.17 12.80
N ALA A 57 -8.45 -2.30 13.50
CA ALA A 57 -9.46 -2.47 14.54
C ALA A 57 -9.26 -1.51 15.73
N LEU A 58 -8.03 -1.01 15.96
CA LEU A 58 -7.74 -0.02 17.00
C LEU A 58 -8.39 1.34 16.72
N TYR A 59 -8.81 1.61 15.49
CA TYR A 59 -9.42 2.88 15.12
C TYR A 59 -10.93 2.84 15.29
N ASN A 60 -11.41 3.32 16.44
CA ASN A 60 -12.83 3.48 16.69
C ASN A 60 -13.42 4.67 15.93
N PHE A 61 -14.66 4.49 15.45
CA PHE A 61 -15.41 5.42 14.59
C PHE A 61 -15.75 6.78 15.26
N ARG A 62 -15.44 6.98 16.55
CA ARG A 62 -15.91 8.15 17.32
C ARG A 62 -14.88 8.73 18.29
N GLU A 63 -13.63 8.31 18.19
CA GLU A 63 -12.59 8.83 19.07
C GLU A 63 -11.90 10.03 18.44
N LYS A 64 -11.87 11.13 19.18
CA LYS A 64 -11.19 12.36 18.76
C LYS A 64 -9.68 12.14 18.90
N LYS A 65 -8.96 12.20 17.78
CA LYS A 65 -7.53 11.90 17.70
C LYS A 65 -6.77 13.18 17.38
N ASP A 66 -6.72 14.05 18.40
CA ASP A 66 -6.20 15.41 18.29
C ASP A 66 -4.68 15.46 18.04
N ASP A 67 -3.95 14.36 18.28
CA ASP A 67 -2.50 14.26 18.04
C ASP A 67 -2.12 13.86 16.60
N ARG A 68 -3.08 13.81 15.67
CA ARG A 68 -2.82 13.44 14.28
C ARG A 68 -2.20 14.58 13.50
N MET A 69 -1.08 14.29 12.87
CA MET A 69 -0.47 15.20 11.89
C MET A 69 -1.16 15.07 10.52
N ILE A 70 -1.25 16.19 9.80
CA ILE A 70 -1.68 16.19 8.39
C ILE A 70 -0.48 15.83 7.52
N CYS A 71 -0.61 14.79 6.70
CA CYS A 71 0.37 14.44 5.67
C CYS A 71 -0.25 14.57 4.27
N LYS A 72 0.60 14.83 3.27
CA LYS A 72 0.21 14.75 1.86
C LYS A 72 0.29 13.30 1.41
N LEU A 73 -0.71 12.87 0.64
CA LEU A 73 -0.76 11.57 -0.03
C LEU A 73 -0.91 11.83 -1.52
N ASP A 74 -0.26 11.00 -2.34
CA ASP A 74 -0.41 11.06 -3.79
C ASP A 74 -1.87 10.77 -4.19
N ARG A 75 -2.32 11.38 -5.28
CA ARG A 75 -3.74 11.40 -5.65
C ARG A 75 -4.26 10.01 -5.96
N ASP A 76 -3.52 9.25 -6.75
CA ASP A 76 -3.85 7.87 -7.12
C ASP A 76 -3.98 6.95 -5.89
N LEU A 77 -3.09 7.11 -4.90
CA LEU A 77 -3.20 6.39 -3.63
C LEU A 77 -4.43 6.82 -2.84
N ALA A 78 -4.71 8.13 -2.76
CA ALA A 78 -5.89 8.64 -2.08
C ALA A 78 -7.18 8.12 -2.72
N ASP A 79 -7.27 8.17 -4.05
CA ASP A 79 -8.43 7.70 -4.83
C ASP A 79 -8.62 6.18 -4.67
N SER A 80 -7.53 5.42 -4.69
CA SER A 80 -7.57 3.96 -4.47
C SER A 80 -8.08 3.61 -3.07
N LEU A 81 -7.63 4.34 -2.04
CA LEU A 81 -8.08 4.11 -0.67
C LEU A 81 -9.53 4.57 -0.43
N ASP A 82 -9.96 5.66 -1.07
CA ASP A 82 -11.34 6.15 -0.96
C ASP A 82 -12.35 5.24 -1.68
N ALA A 83 -11.92 4.48 -2.69
CA ALA A 83 -12.73 3.48 -3.37
C ALA A 83 -12.96 2.20 -2.53
N CYS A 84 -12.19 1.98 -1.47
CA CYS A 84 -12.29 0.80 -0.61
C CYS A 84 -13.22 1.04 0.60
N ASP A 85 -14.19 0.15 0.82
CA ASP A 85 -14.96 0.09 2.08
C ASP A 85 -14.42 -1.01 3.00
N ILE A 86 -13.37 -0.69 3.76
CA ILE A 86 -12.77 -1.60 4.74
C ILE A 86 -13.27 -1.21 6.14
N ASP A 87 -14.17 -2.02 6.71
CA ASP A 87 -14.75 -1.82 8.05
C ASP A 87 -15.32 -0.41 8.29
N ARG A 88 -15.80 0.26 7.23
CA ARG A 88 -16.28 1.65 7.26
C ARG A 88 -15.27 2.63 7.86
N LYS A 89 -13.97 2.36 7.66
CA LYS A 89 -12.88 3.18 8.14
C LYS A 89 -12.64 4.32 7.17
N CYS A 90 -12.35 5.51 7.69
CA CYS A 90 -11.99 6.63 6.85
C CYS A 90 -10.57 6.42 6.30
N ARG A 91 -10.25 7.08 5.19
CA ARG A 91 -8.91 7.07 4.57
C ARG A 91 -7.79 7.29 5.58
N SER A 92 -7.94 8.25 6.50
CA SER A 92 -6.92 8.51 7.52
C SER A 92 -6.71 7.33 8.48
N ASP A 93 -7.77 6.60 8.84
CA ASP A 93 -7.64 5.41 9.68
C ASP A 93 -6.93 4.29 8.91
N ILE A 94 -7.28 4.09 7.64
CA ILE A 94 -6.66 3.10 6.76
C ILE A 94 -5.16 3.40 6.58
N VAL A 95 -4.79 4.64 6.23
CA VAL A 95 -3.39 5.06 6.09
C VAL A 95 -2.60 4.83 7.38
N ASN A 96 -3.14 5.24 8.53
CA ASN A 96 -2.44 5.06 9.79
C ASN A 96 -2.30 3.57 10.16
N ALA A 97 -3.27 2.72 9.81
CA ALA A 97 -3.15 1.28 10.01
C ALA A 97 -2.06 0.66 9.12
N ILE A 98 -2.02 1.01 7.82
CA ILE A 98 -0.97 0.56 6.89
C ILE A 98 0.42 0.94 7.41
N VAL A 99 0.61 2.23 7.77
CA VAL A 99 1.90 2.72 8.27
C VAL A 99 2.29 2.02 9.58
N ARG A 100 1.34 1.78 10.49
CA ARG A 100 1.61 1.04 11.74
C ARG A 100 2.02 -0.40 11.47
N THR A 101 1.34 -1.10 10.56
CA THR A 101 1.71 -2.46 10.16
C THR A 101 3.13 -2.49 9.63
N PHE A 102 3.47 -1.61 8.69
CA PHE A 102 4.81 -1.53 8.13
C PHE A 102 5.87 -1.24 9.20
N VAL A 103 5.65 -0.24 10.05
CA VAL A 103 6.60 0.12 11.11
C VAL A 103 6.78 -1.01 12.11
N ASN A 104 5.71 -1.69 12.52
CA ASN A 104 5.80 -2.81 13.46
C ASN A 104 6.52 -4.01 12.85
N ARG A 105 6.22 -4.34 11.60
CA ARG A 105 6.83 -5.48 10.88
C ARG A 105 8.33 -5.28 10.67
N TYR A 106 8.73 -4.06 10.29
CA TYR A 106 10.11 -3.76 9.90
C TYR A 106 10.86 -2.93 10.94
N LEU A 107 10.41 -2.92 12.20
CA LEU A 107 10.96 -2.07 13.25
C LEU A 107 12.48 -2.26 13.41
N ASP A 108 12.96 -3.50 13.42
CA ASP A 108 14.39 -3.80 13.56
C ASP A 108 15.23 -3.35 12.36
N ARG A 109 14.65 -3.42 11.15
CA ARG A 109 15.31 -2.90 9.94
C ARG A 109 15.32 -1.37 9.95
N LEU A 110 14.22 -0.72 10.33
CA LEU A 110 14.12 0.74 10.45
C LEU A 110 15.11 1.32 11.46
N ARG A 111 15.43 0.59 12.54
CA ARG A 111 16.45 1.02 13.52
C ARG A 111 17.82 1.27 12.89
N GLN A 112 18.16 0.57 11.82
CA GLN A 112 19.44 0.74 11.12
C GLN A 112 19.51 2.07 10.36
N PHE A 113 18.35 2.63 9.98
CA PHE A 113 18.23 3.92 9.30
C PHE A 113 17.93 5.08 10.26
N ARG A 114 18.03 4.84 11.58
CA ARG A 114 17.83 5.88 12.58
C ARG A 114 18.86 7.00 12.35
N LYS A 115 18.37 8.23 12.15
CA LYS A 115 19.23 9.41 12.01
C LYS A 115 20.12 9.52 13.27
N ASN A 116 21.45 9.51 13.08
CA ASN A 116 22.44 9.69 14.14
C ASN A 116 22.53 11.14 14.66
N ASN A 117 21.42 11.87 14.78
CA ASN A 117 21.43 13.18 15.42
C ASN A 117 21.26 13.05 16.94
N ARG A 118 22.25 12.42 17.56
CA ARG A 118 22.68 12.70 18.94
C ARG A 118 24.15 13.16 18.97
N SER A 119 24.54 14.04 18.04
CA SER A 119 25.48 15.12 18.40
C SER A 119 24.69 16.29 18.99
N LEU A 120 23.91 16.01 20.03
CA LEU A 120 23.34 16.98 20.98
C LEU A 120 23.90 16.73 22.39
N LEU A 121 24.92 15.87 22.50
CA LEU A 121 25.74 15.63 23.70
C LEU A 121 27.22 15.57 23.31
N GLY A 122 27.64 16.52 22.48
CA GLY A 122 29.05 16.88 22.30
C GLY A 122 29.26 18.26 22.88
N ASN A 123 29.45 18.34 24.20
CA ASN A 123 30.45 19.15 24.91
C ASN A 123 29.99 19.47 26.34
N THR A 124 30.92 19.16 27.27
CA THR A 124 30.95 19.32 28.74
C THR A 124 30.13 18.36 29.58
#